data_AF-A0A509E868-F1
#
_entry.id   AF-A0A509E868-F1
#
_cell.length_a   1.000
_cell.length_b   1.000
_cell.length_c   1.000
_cell.angle_alpha   90.00
_cell.angle_beta   90.00
_cell.angle_gamma   90.00
#
_symmetry.space_group_name_H-M   'P 1'
#
loop_
_entity.id
_entity.type
_entity.pdbx_description
1 polymer ?
#
loop_
_entity_poly.entity_id
_entity_poly.type
_entity_poly.pdbx_seq_one_letter_code
_entity_poly.pdbx_strand_id
1 'polypeptide(L)'
;MAEAQGRIGEALAVLGDLGPAALDAGAGQPITLTLPNGIVFDMTGEQYARDWAQAQFCFHLITAYAILRHHGIDLGKADYVPHMFAYLRPGSMPEH
;
A
#
# COMPACT_ATOMS: atom_id res chain seq x y z
N MET A 1 -5.04 -10.45 16.20
CA MET A 1 -5.76 -10.76 14.93
C MET A 1 -6.93 -9.81 14.73
N ALA A 2 -7.96 -9.83 15.59
CA ALA A 2 -9.14 -8.97 15.45
C ALA A 2 -8.81 -7.46 15.37
N GLU A 3 -7.89 -6.98 16.21
CA GLU A 3 -7.46 -5.58 16.17
C GLU A 3 -6.80 -5.19 14.84
N ALA A 4 -5.81 -5.98 14.38
CA ALA A 4 -5.13 -5.73 13.10
C ALA A 4 -6.11 -5.77 11.91
N GLN A 5 -7.04 -6.73 11.89
CA GLN A 5 -8.09 -6.82 10.88
C GLN A 5 -9.05 -5.62 10.95
N GLY A 6 -9.40 -5.19 12.17
CA GLY A 6 -10.19 -3.97 12.40
C GLY A 6 -9.53 -2.73 11.83
N ARG A 7 -8.23 -2.54 12.07
CA ARG A 7 -7.45 -1.40 11.53
C ARG A 7 -7.39 -1.40 10.01
N ILE A 8 -7.25 -2.57 9.39
CA ILE A 8 -7.34 -2.71 7.93
C ILE A 8 -8.74 -2.35 7.43
N GLY A 9 -9.79 -2.83 8.10
CA GLY A 9 -11.18 -2.51 7.77
C GLY A 9 -11.49 -1.01 7.87
N GLU A 10 -11.03 -0.34 8.92
CA GLU A 10 -11.15 1.12 9.08
C GLU A 10 -10.48 1.87 7.92
N ALA A 11 -9.25 1.50 7.56
CA ALA A 11 -8.54 2.13 6.45
C ALA A 11 -9.26 1.92 5.11
N LEU A 12 -9.77 0.71 4.86
CA LEU A 12 -10.54 0.40 3.66
C LEU A 12 -11.86 1.19 3.59
N ALA A 13 -12.56 1.36 4.72
CA ALA A 13 -13.78 2.15 4.78
C ALA A 13 -13.51 3.62 4.43
N VAL A 14 -12.48 4.21 5.03
CA VAL A 14 -12.06 5.60 4.72
C VAL A 14 -11.73 5.76 3.23
N LEU A 15 -10.98 4.81 2.64
CA LEU A 15 -10.63 4.88 1.23
C LEU A 15 -11.82 4.62 0.30
N GLY A 16 -12.76 3.75 0.70
CA GLY A 16 -13.95 3.43 -0.08
C GLY A 16 -14.96 4.57 -0.20
N ASP A 17 -14.98 5.47 0.80
CA ASP A 17 -15.85 6.66 0.79
C ASP A 17 -15.30 7.81 -0.06
N LEU A 18 -14.06 7.71 -0.56
CA LEU A 18 -13.45 8.75 -1.38
C LEU A 18 -13.99 8.72 -2.81
N GLY A 19 -14.46 9.87 -3.28
CA GLY A 19 -14.75 10.08 -4.70
C GLY A 19 -13.47 10.11 -5.56
N PRO A 20 -13.55 9.88 -6.88
CA PRO A 20 -12.37 9.77 -7.76
C PRO A 20 -11.42 10.97 -7.73
N ALA A 21 -11.93 12.18 -7.46
CA ALA A 21 -11.16 13.42 -7.43
C ALA A 21 -10.84 13.91 -5.99
N ALA A 22 -11.14 13.11 -4.97
CA ALA A 22 -11.07 13.55 -3.57
C ALA A 22 -9.64 13.96 -3.13
N LEU A 23 -8.61 13.45 -3.81
CA LEU A 23 -7.21 13.71 -3.49
C LEU A 23 -6.53 14.68 -4.47
N ASP A 24 -7.19 15.06 -5.57
CA ASP A 24 -6.58 15.86 -6.64
C ASP A 24 -6.11 17.23 -6.13
N ALA A 25 -6.93 17.87 -5.30
CA ALA A 25 -6.58 19.15 -4.68
C ALA A 25 -5.34 19.04 -3.76
N GLY A 26 -5.02 17.84 -3.27
CA GLY A 26 -3.87 17.56 -2.42
C GLY A 26 -2.55 17.47 -3.18
N ALA A 27 -2.55 17.19 -4.49
CA ALA A 27 -1.34 16.95 -5.26
C ALA A 27 -0.34 18.12 -5.20
N GLY A 28 -0.83 19.36 -5.23
CA GLY A 28 -0.02 20.58 -5.14
C GLY A 28 0.13 21.15 -3.73
N GLN A 29 -0.52 20.58 -2.71
CA GLN A 29 -0.43 21.10 -1.35
C GLN A 29 0.96 20.87 -0.77
N PRO A 30 1.54 21.84 -0.04
CA PRO A 30 2.79 21.62 0.66
C PRO A 30 2.61 20.62 1.79
N ILE A 31 3.55 19.69 1.91
CA ILE A 31 3.67 18.72 2.99
C ILE A 31 5.05 18.88 3.62
N THR A 32 5.07 19.11 4.92
CA THR A 32 6.30 19.09 5.74
C THR A 32 6.30 17.80 6.56
N LEU A 33 7.23 16.90 6.26
CA LEU A 33 7.45 15.68 7.01
C LEU A 33 8.66 15.84 7.92
N THR A 34 8.43 15.85 9.23
CA THR A 34 9.48 15.87 10.25
C THR A 34 9.69 14.47 10.82
N LEU A 35 10.89 13.94 10.69
CA LEU A 35 11.27 12.65 11.27
C LEU A 35 11.65 12.79 12.76
N PRO A 36 11.57 11.72 13.57
CA PRO A 36 11.93 11.76 14.98
C PRO A 36 13.37 12.22 15.28
N ASN A 37 14.29 12.08 14.31
CA ASN A 37 15.68 12.52 14.42
C ASN A 37 15.91 13.99 14.01
N GLY A 38 14.84 14.74 13.71
CA GLY A 38 14.91 16.15 13.35
C GLY A 38 15.17 16.43 11.86
N ILE A 39 15.31 15.40 11.02
CA ILE A 39 15.34 15.60 9.56
C ILE A 39 13.95 16.07 9.10
N VAL A 40 13.93 17.09 8.25
CA VAL A 40 12.70 17.66 7.67
C VAL A 40 12.75 17.53 6.15
N PHE A 41 11.66 17.07 5.56
CA PHE A 41 11.43 17.06 4.12
C PHE A 41 10.24 17.95 3.78
N ASP A 42 10.45 18.90 2.87
CA ASP A 42 9.38 19.70 2.28
C ASP A 42 9.10 19.20 0.85
N MET A 43 7.85 18.86 0.59
CA MET A 43 7.40 18.23 -0.64
C MET A 43 6.02 18.78 -1.04
N THR A 44 5.63 18.59 -2.29
CA THR A 44 4.21 18.63 -2.66
C THR A 44 3.53 17.31 -2.28
N GLY A 45 2.20 17.29 -2.23
CA GLY A 45 1.43 16.06 -2.00
C GLY A 45 1.76 14.94 -2.99
N GLU A 46 1.97 15.28 -4.26
CA GLU A 46 2.38 14.32 -5.29
C GLU A 46 3.77 13.74 -5.03
N GLN A 47 4.75 14.58 -4.67
CA GLN A 47 6.10 14.14 -4.32
C GLN A 47 6.09 13.26 -3.07
N TYR A 48 5.33 13.65 -2.04
CA TYR A 48 5.14 12.83 -0.85
C TYR A 48 4.56 11.46 -1.18
N ALA A 49 3.50 11.41 -2.00
CA ALA A 49 2.85 10.14 -2.35
C ALA A 49 3.80 9.22 -3.13
N ARG A 50 4.44 9.75 -4.18
CA ARG A 50 5.32 9.00 -5.10
C ARG A 50 6.63 8.58 -4.45
N ASP A 51 7.31 9.51 -3.79
CA ASP A 51 8.72 9.36 -3.42
C ASP A 51 8.89 8.90 -1.97
N TRP A 52 7.89 9.14 -1.09
CA TRP A 52 7.92 8.72 0.31
C TRP A 52 6.88 7.64 0.62
N ALA A 53 5.60 7.95 0.54
CA ALA A 53 4.52 7.12 1.07
C ALA A 53 4.43 5.75 0.36
N GLN A 54 4.57 5.73 -0.97
CA GLN A 54 4.53 4.48 -1.75
C GLN A 54 5.66 3.53 -1.36
N ALA A 55 6.89 4.02 -1.25
CA ALA A 55 8.03 3.20 -0.85
C ALA A 55 7.87 2.67 0.58
N GLN A 56 7.42 3.53 1.51
CA GLN A 56 7.14 3.13 2.89
C GLN A 56 6.05 2.05 2.96
N PHE A 57 4.95 2.20 2.22
CA PHE A 57 3.87 1.20 2.20
C PHE A 57 4.38 -0.15 1.70
N CYS A 58 5.08 -0.18 0.56
CA CYS A 58 5.62 -1.41 -0.01
C CYS A 58 6.65 -2.08 0.90
N PHE A 59 7.50 -1.31 1.58
CA PHE A 59 8.49 -1.84 2.54
C PHE A 59 7.81 -2.60 3.68
N HIS A 60 6.75 -2.05 4.27
CA HIS A 60 6.04 -2.71 5.36
C HIS A 60 5.20 -3.90 4.87
N LEU A 61 4.56 -3.79 3.70
CA LEU A 61 3.77 -4.87 3.11
C LEU A 61 4.63 -6.11 2.81
N ILE A 62 5.78 -5.93 2.14
CA ILE A 62 6.67 -7.06 1.84
C ILE A 62 7.29 -7.65 3.12
N THR A 63 7.58 -6.82 4.12
CA THR A 63 8.07 -7.28 5.42
C THR A 63 7.05 -8.18 6.12
N ALA A 64 5.77 -7.77 6.15
CA ALA A 64 4.70 -8.58 6.72
C ALA A 64 4.52 -9.92 5.96
N TYR A 65 4.52 -9.88 4.63
CA TYR A 65 4.51 -11.07 3.78
C TYR A 65 5.68 -12.02 4.10
N ALA A 66 6.89 -11.48 4.22
CA ALA A 66 8.10 -12.25 4.47
C ALA A 66 8.07 -12.92 5.85
N ILE A 67 7.62 -12.22 6.90
CA ILE A 67 7.46 -12.77 8.25
C ILE A 67 6.45 -13.94 8.23
N LEU A 68 5.28 -13.74 7.63
CA LEU A 68 4.24 -14.79 7.58
C LEU A 68 4.72 -16.02 6.81
N ARG A 69 5.37 -15.81 5.65
CA ARG A 69 5.94 -16.90 4.85
C ARG A 69 7.07 -17.62 5.59
N HIS A 70 7.91 -16.89 6.33
CA HIS A 70 8.97 -17.48 7.16
C HIS A 70 8.39 -18.39 8.26
N HIS A 71 7.20 -18.06 8.79
CA HIS A 71 6.47 -18.88 9.76
C HIS A 71 5.64 -20.02 9.14
N GLY A 72 5.84 -20.32 7.85
CA GLY A 72 5.21 -21.47 7.19
C GLY A 72 3.77 -21.25 6.73
N ILE A 73 3.27 -20.00 6.72
CA ILE A 73 2.02 -19.69 6.04
C ILE A 73 2.26 -19.80 4.53
N ASP A 74 1.40 -20.53 3.84
CA ASP A 74 1.47 -20.76 2.40
C ASP A 74 1.03 -19.53 1.59
N LEU A 75 1.84 -18.46 1.65
CA LEU A 75 1.65 -17.24 0.88
C LEU A 75 2.59 -17.23 -0.32
N GLY A 76 2.07 -17.18 -1.54
CA GLY A 76 2.85 -17.08 -2.78
C GLY A 76 2.96 -15.66 -3.32
N LYS A 77 3.69 -15.53 -4.44
CA LYS A 77 3.81 -14.26 -5.16
C LYS A 77 2.44 -13.72 -5.61
N ALA A 78 1.50 -14.61 -5.94
CA ALA A 78 0.14 -14.26 -6.32
C ALA A 78 -0.62 -13.51 -5.20
N ASP A 79 -0.37 -13.84 -3.93
CA ASP A 79 -0.97 -13.17 -2.77
C ASP A 79 -0.38 -11.78 -2.52
N TYR A 80 0.89 -11.57 -2.90
CA TYR A 80 1.55 -10.26 -2.78
C TYR A 80 1.17 -9.29 -3.92
N VAL A 81 0.96 -9.79 -5.14
CA VAL A 81 0.58 -8.98 -6.31
C VAL A 81 -0.76 -9.40 -6.95
N PRO A 82 -1.87 -9.46 -6.20
CA PRO A 82 -3.15 -9.93 -6.74
C PRO A 82 -3.69 -9.01 -7.85
N HIS A 83 -3.30 -7.73 -7.86
CA HIS A 83 -3.66 -6.79 -8.93
C HIS A 83 -3.15 -7.21 -10.32
N MET A 84 -2.12 -8.08 -10.39
CA MET A 84 -1.60 -8.57 -11.66
C MET A 84 -2.61 -9.45 -12.41
N PHE A 85 -3.59 -10.03 -11.72
CA PHE A 85 -4.64 -10.83 -12.35
C PHE A 85 -5.52 -10.02 -13.30
N ALA A 86 -5.60 -8.69 -13.13
CA ALA A 86 -6.29 -7.82 -14.10
C ALA A 86 -5.62 -7.79 -15.48
N TYR A 87 -4.35 -8.19 -15.57
CA TYR A 87 -3.56 -8.23 -16.82
C TYR A 87 -3.36 -9.65 -17.36
N LEU A 88 -3.96 -10.65 -16.71
CA LEU A 88 -3.86 -12.04 -17.11
C LEU A 88 -4.49 -12.24 -18.50
N ARG A 89 -3.74 -12.87 -19.41
CA ARG A 89 -4.29 -13.26 -20.71
C ARG A 89 -5.36 -14.35 -20.51
N PRO A 90 -6.57 -14.23 -21.08
CA PRO A 90 -7.56 -15.29 -21.02
C PRO A 90 -7.00 -16.63 -21.51
N GLY A 91 -7.20 -17.70 -20.73
CA GLY A 91 -6.73 -19.05 -21.05
C GLY A 91 -5.26 -19.35 -20.76
N SER A 92 -4.48 -18.41 -20.19
CA SER A 92 -3.08 -18.65 -19.82
C SER A 92 -2.86 -19.09 -18.37
N MET A 93 -3.92 -19.38 -17.63
CA MET A 93 -3.81 -19.95 -16.28
C MET A 93 -3.37 -21.42 -16.39
N PRO A 94 -2.41 -21.88 -15.57
CA PRO A 94 -2.06 -23.29 -15.53
C PRO A 94 -3.29 -24.14 -15.17
N GLU A 95 -3.51 -25.22 -15.92
CA GLU A 95 -4.37 -26.32 -15.47
C GLU A 95 -3.57 -27.08 -14.40
N HIS A 96 -4.14 -27.23 -13.21
CA HIS A 96 -3.50 -27.94 -12.10
C HIS A 96 -3.36 -29.44 -12.39
#